data_AF-A0A535S140-F1
#
_entry.id   AF-A0A535S140-F1
#
_cell.length_a   1.000
_cell.length_b   1.000
_cell.length_c   1.000
_cell.angle_alpha   90.00
_cell.angle_beta   90.00
_cell.angle_gamma   90.00
#
_symmetry.space_group_name_H-M   'P 1'
#
loop_
_entity.id
_entity.type
_entity.pdbx_description
1 polymer ?
#
loop_
_entity_poly.entity_id
_entity_poly.type
_entity_poly.pdbx_seq_one_letter_code
_entity_poly.pdbx_strand_id
1 'polypeptide(L)'
;MQREMMDGRVLLRLTGRFDPASALLLERELVKEDETDEVVLDFASVDDLGDASVAVLSHVLRSTHARSLRVRGLRRHHERLLKYFGVELDEHGNVRGPLEQRH
;
A
#
# COMPACT_ATOMS: atom_id res chain seq x y z
N MET A 1 -0.92 3.45 -13.30
CA MET A 1 -1.13 4.15 -12.03
C MET A 1 -1.56 5.57 -12.32
N GLN A 2 -2.59 6.06 -11.64
CA GLN A 2 -3.12 7.42 -11.73
C GLN A 2 -3.08 8.06 -10.34
N ARG A 3 -2.75 9.35 -10.26
CA ARG A 3 -2.69 10.11 -9.00
C ARG A 3 -3.75 11.20 -9.02
N GLU A 4 -4.51 11.29 -7.93
CA GLU A 4 -5.53 12.31 -7.70
C GLU A 4 -5.31 12.94 -6.31
N MET A 5 -5.35 14.27 -6.21
CA MET A 5 -5.27 15.00 -4.95
C MET A 5 -6.65 15.55 -4.57
N MET A 6 -7.09 15.31 -3.34
CA MET A 6 -8.36 15.80 -2.81
C MET A 6 -8.20 16.20 -1.35
N ASP A 7 -8.30 17.49 -1.03
CA ASP A 7 -8.38 18.01 0.34
C ASP A 7 -7.34 17.43 1.33
N GLY A 8 -6.06 17.44 0.96
CA GLY A 8 -4.96 16.91 1.79
C GLY A 8 -4.86 15.37 1.79
N ARG A 9 -5.56 14.72 0.87
CA ARG A 9 -5.47 13.28 0.61
C ARG A 9 -4.93 13.02 -0.79
N VAL A 10 -4.13 11.97 -0.89
CA VAL A 10 -3.60 11.50 -2.17
C VAL A 10 -4.16 10.12 -2.46
N LEU A 11 -4.88 10.01 -3.56
CA LEU A 11 -5.37 8.73 -4.09
C LEU A 11 -4.42 8.26 -5.20
N LEU A 12 -3.77 7.13 -4.96
CA LEU A 12 -3.01 6.40 -5.97
C LEU A 12 -3.86 5.22 -6.46
N ARG A 13 -4.40 5.34 -7.67
CA ARG A 13 -5.15 4.26 -8.33
C ARG A 13 -4.20 3.38 -9.13
N LEU A 14 -4.10 2.12 -8.72
CA LEU A 14 -3.30 1.09 -9.36
C LEU A 14 -4.17 0.38 -10.39
N THR A 15 -3.63 0.15 -11.58
CA THR A 15 -4.40 -0.31 -12.75
C THR A 15 -3.60 -1.31 -13.55
N GLY A 16 -4.27 -2.29 -14.17
CA GLY A 16 -3.60 -3.28 -15.01
C GLY A 16 -2.90 -4.36 -14.18
N ARG A 17 -1.76 -4.86 -14.65
CA ARG A 17 -0.94 -5.82 -13.90
C ARG A 17 -0.06 -5.10 -12.87
N PHE A 18 -0.01 -5.63 -11.66
CA PHE A 18 0.89 -5.17 -10.60
C PHE A 18 2.01 -6.19 -10.36
N ASP A 19 3.17 -5.89 -10.94
CA ASP A 19 4.39 -6.69 -10.85
C ASP A 19 5.42 -6.05 -9.86
N PRO A 20 6.58 -6.68 -9.61
CA PRO A 20 7.60 -6.09 -8.74
C PRO A 20 8.07 -4.70 -9.19
N ALA A 21 8.11 -4.43 -10.50
CA ALA A 21 8.48 -3.10 -11.02
C ALA A 21 7.43 -2.04 -10.66
N SER A 22 6.15 -2.42 -10.70
CA SER A 22 5.03 -1.58 -10.26
C SER A 22 5.12 -1.23 -8.77
N ALA A 23 5.57 -2.18 -7.94
CA ALA A 23 5.78 -1.92 -6.51
C ALA A 23 6.92 -0.92 -6.25
N LEU A 24 8.03 -1.02 -6.99
CA LEU A 24 9.13 -0.05 -6.91
C LEU A 24 8.72 1.34 -7.42
N LEU A 25 7.87 1.40 -8.45
CA LEU A 25 7.30 2.68 -8.91
C LEU A 25 6.41 3.29 -7.83
N LEU A 26 5.58 2.48 -7.17
CA LEU A 26 4.73 2.91 -6.07
C LEU A 26 5.57 3.46 -4.90
N GLU A 27 6.66 2.78 -4.52
CA GLU A 27 7.59 3.27 -3.50
C GLU A 27 8.12 4.67 -3.82
N ARG A 28 8.55 4.90 -5.07
CA ARG A 28 9.06 6.21 -5.52
C ARG A 28 8.00 7.31 -5.47
N GLU A 29 6.73 6.99 -5.69
CA GLU A 29 5.65 7.97 -5.54
C GLU A 29 5.37 8.25 -4.07
N LEU A 30 5.35 7.22 -3.22
CA LEU A 30 5.11 7.36 -1.78
C LEU A 30 6.18 8.20 -1.07
N VAL A 31 7.43 8.16 -1.53
CA VAL A 31 8.53 9.01 -1.01
C VAL A 31 8.28 10.50 -1.25
N LYS A 32 7.38 10.88 -2.16
CA LYS A 32 7.06 12.28 -2.44
C LYS A 32 6.01 12.86 -1.51
N GLU A 33 5.32 12.02 -0.76
CA GLU A 33 4.22 12.44 0.12
C GLU A 33 4.77 12.79 1.51
N ASP A 34 4.27 13.88 2.09
CA ASP A 34 4.75 14.37 3.38
C ASP A 34 4.16 13.53 4.54
N GLU A 35 4.80 13.57 5.72
CA GLU A 35 4.29 12.94 6.95
C GLU A 35 2.93 13.49 7.42
N THR A 36 2.40 14.52 6.75
CA THR A 36 1.08 15.09 7.02
C THR A 36 -0.02 14.57 6.09
N ASP A 37 0.34 13.94 4.97
CA ASP A 37 -0.60 13.50 3.94
C ASP A 37 -1.27 12.17 4.29
N GLU A 38 -2.56 12.08 4.00
CA GLU A 38 -3.30 10.82 4.04
C GLU A 38 -3.26 10.17 2.65
N VAL A 39 -2.66 9.00 2.54
CA VAL A 39 -2.49 8.31 1.26
C VAL A 39 -3.42 7.10 1.17
N VAL A 40 -4.15 6.99 0.07
CA VAL A 40 -5.00 5.85 -0.25
C VAL A 40 -4.45 5.13 -1.48
N LEU A 41 -4.10 3.87 -1.32
CA LEU A 41 -3.73 2.95 -2.39
C LEU A 41 -4.95 2.15 -2.82
N ASP A 42 -5.39 2.34 -4.06
CA ASP A 42 -6.57 1.68 -4.61
C ASP A 42 -6.20 0.63 -5.66
N PHE A 43 -6.32 -0.64 -5.28
CA PHE A 43 -6.04 -1.81 -6.11
C PHE A 43 -7.28 -2.34 -6.85
N ALA A 44 -8.44 -1.68 -6.76
CA ALA A 44 -9.70 -2.20 -7.31
C ALA A 44 -9.67 -2.40 -8.85
N SER A 45 -8.77 -1.73 -9.56
CA SER A 45 -8.60 -1.81 -11.01
C SER A 45 -7.35 -2.62 -11.42
N VAL A 46 -6.77 -3.40 -10.51
CA VAL A 46 -5.64 -4.29 -10.79
C VAL A 46 -6.14 -5.66 -11.23
N ASP A 47 -5.82 -6.04 -12.45
CA ASP A 47 -6.25 -7.29 -13.07
C ASP A 47 -5.50 -8.50 -12.48
N ASP A 48 -4.19 -8.33 -12.27
CA ASP A 48 -3.27 -9.35 -11.79
C ASP A 48 -2.33 -8.78 -10.73
N LEU A 49 -2.32 -9.41 -9.55
CA LEU A 49 -1.44 -9.09 -8.43
C LEU A 49 -0.87 -10.40 -7.89
N GLY A 50 0.34 -10.75 -8.35
CA GLY A 50 1.01 -12.00 -7.98
C GLY A 50 1.64 -11.95 -6.59
N ASP A 51 1.81 -13.12 -5.98
CA ASP A 51 2.36 -13.28 -4.62
C ASP A 51 3.75 -12.63 -4.44
N ALA A 52 4.61 -12.71 -5.46
CA ALA A 52 5.92 -12.05 -5.45
C ALA A 52 5.80 -10.53 -5.37
N SER A 53 4.84 -9.94 -6.07
CA SER A 53 4.55 -8.51 -6.00
C SER A 53 3.98 -8.12 -4.64
N VAL A 54 3.17 -8.98 -4.01
CA VAL A 54 2.67 -8.76 -2.65
C VAL A 54 3.80 -8.78 -1.63
N ALA A 55 4.81 -9.64 -1.80
CA ALA A 55 5.99 -9.66 -0.97
C ALA A 55 6.77 -8.34 -1.05
N VAL A 56 7.00 -7.81 -2.26
CA VAL A 56 7.64 -6.50 -2.46
C VAL A 56 6.77 -5.37 -1.92
N LEU A 57 5.47 -5.38 -2.20
CA LEU A 57 4.51 -4.41 -1.67
C LEU A 57 4.57 -4.34 -0.14
N SER A 58 4.69 -5.50 0.55
CA SER A 58 4.79 -5.51 2.00
C SER A 58 5.99 -4.70 2.52
N HIS A 59 7.12 -4.72 1.80
CA HIS A 59 8.28 -3.90 2.15
C HIS A 59 7.96 -2.42 2.00
N VAL A 60 7.38 -2.04 0.86
CA VAL A 60 6.96 -0.65 0.58
C VAL A 60 6.02 -0.13 1.67
N LEU A 61 5.01 -0.91 2.04
CA LEU A 61 4.03 -0.52 3.06
C LEU A 61 4.66 -0.33 4.46
N ARG A 62 5.69 -1.11 4.81
CA ARG A 62 6.41 -0.96 6.10
C ARG A 62 7.40 0.19 6.11
N SER A 63 7.94 0.57 4.94
CA SER A 63 8.94 1.63 4.79
C SER A 63 8.32 3.01 4.54
N THR A 64 7.00 3.10 4.37
CA THR A 64 6.31 4.37 4.08
C THR A 64 6.14 5.20 5.35
N HIS A 65 6.44 6.51 5.25
CA HIS A 65 6.39 7.48 6.36
C HIS A 65 5.13 8.36 6.37
N ALA A 66 4.17 8.12 5.47
CA ALA A 66 2.93 8.90 5.41
C ALA A 66 2.15 8.88 6.74
N ARG A 67 1.47 9.98 7.08
CA ARG A 67 0.66 10.13 8.31
C ARG A 67 -0.29 8.97 8.52
N SER A 68 -0.91 8.58 7.41
CA SER A 68 -1.88 7.50 7.34
C SER A 68 -1.80 6.88 5.95
N LEU A 69 -1.61 5.58 5.91
CA LEU A 69 -1.63 4.80 4.68
C LEU A 69 -2.82 3.84 4.74
N ARG A 70 -3.73 3.99 3.79
CA ARG A 70 -4.88 3.09 3.62
C ARG A 70 -4.74 2.31 2.32
N VAL A 71 -4.99 1.01 2.39
CA VAL A 71 -5.01 0.11 1.25
C VAL A 71 -6.43 -0.41 1.05
N ARG A 72 -6.94 -0.32 -0.18
CA ARG A 72 -8.26 -0.87 -0.55
C ARG A 72 -8.22 -1.59 -1.88
N GLY A 73 -9.25 -2.39 -2.14
CA GLY A 73 -9.39 -3.13 -3.39
C GLY A 73 -8.51 -4.38 -3.50
N LEU A 74 -7.83 -4.76 -2.41
CA LEU A 74 -7.16 -6.05 -2.34
C LEU A 74 -8.19 -7.19 -2.23
N ARG A 75 -7.80 -8.37 -2.72
CA ARG A 75 -8.55 -9.61 -2.50
C ARG A 75 -8.09 -10.21 -1.17
N ARG A 76 -8.94 -11.01 -0.52
CA ARG A 76 -8.64 -11.72 0.74
C ARG A 76 -7.32 -12.49 0.74
N HIS A 77 -6.92 -13.05 -0.41
CA HIS A 77 -5.63 -13.74 -0.54
C HIS A 77 -4.44 -12.80 -0.35
N HIS A 78 -4.47 -11.61 -0.97
CA HIS A 78 -3.41 -10.63 -0.84
C HIS A 78 -3.33 -10.07 0.58
N GLU A 79 -4.47 -9.83 1.24
CA GLU A 79 -4.51 -9.41 2.65
C GLU A 79 -3.87 -10.46 3.57
N ARG A 80 -4.13 -11.76 3.34
CA ARG A 80 -3.47 -12.84 4.09
C ARG A 80 -1.96 -12.87 3.85
N LEU A 81 -1.51 -12.70 2.61
CA LEU A 81 -0.10 -12.65 2.28
C LEU A 81 0.59 -11.43 2.92
N LEU A 82 -0.02 -10.25 2.86
CA LEU A 82 0.48 -9.07 3.56
C LEU A 82 0.67 -9.35 5.05
N LYS A 83 -0.31 -10.00 5.69
CA LYS A 83 -0.20 -10.42 7.10
C LYS A 83 0.96 -11.39 7.34
N TYR A 84 1.16 -12.38 6.47
CA TYR A 84 2.31 -13.29 6.57
C TYR A 84 3.65 -12.55 6.41
N PHE A 85 3.68 -11.47 5.64
CA PHE A 85 4.83 -10.58 5.53
C PHE A 85 4.87 -9.48 6.60
N GLY A 86 4.07 -9.59 7.67
CA GLY A 86 4.11 -8.67 8.81
C GLY A 86 3.45 -7.32 8.58
N VAL A 87 2.55 -7.21 7.60
CA VAL A 87 1.70 -6.03 7.37
C VAL A 87 0.27 -6.37 7.74
N GLU A 88 -0.25 -5.75 8.80
CA GLU A 88 -1.64 -5.91 9.21
C GLU A 88 -2.49 -4.72 8.74
N LEU A 89 -3.64 -5.03 8.16
CA LEU A 89 -4.67 -4.05 7.81
C LEU A 89 -5.78 -4.11 8.85
N ASP A 90 -6.28 -2.96 9.29
CA ASP A 90 -7.51 -2.92 10.08
C ASP A 90 -8.77 -3.06 9.19
N GLU A 91 -9.95 -3.00 9.81
CA GLU A 91 -11.24 -3.14 9.10
C GLU A 91 -11.51 -2.05 8.06
N HIS A 92 -10.78 -0.93 8.12
CA HIS A 92 -10.86 0.17 7.17
C HIS A 92 -9.72 0.15 6.13
N GLY A 93 -8.85 -0.86 6.19
CA GLY A 93 -7.68 -0.99 5.31
C GLY A 93 -6.50 -0.12 5.72
N ASN A 94 -6.52 0.49 6.91
CA ASN A 94 -5.35 1.25 7.37
C ASN A 94 -4.21 0.28 7.69
N VAL A 95 -3.02 0.60 7.19
CA VAL A 95 -1.80 -0.14 7.52
C VAL A 95 -1.47 0.15 8.98
N ARG A 96 -1.57 -0.88 9.82
CA ARG A 96 -1.03 -0.79 11.17
C ARG A 96 0.49 -0.81 11.04
N GLY A 97 1.15 0.16 11.66
CA GLY A 97 2.61 0.16 11.75
C GLY A 97 3.11 -1.20 12.26
N PRO A 98 4.38 -1.56 11.99
CA PRO A 98 4.94 -2.77 12.57
C PRO A 98 4.60 -2.75 14.06
N LEU A 99 4.08 -3.86 14.59
CA LEU A 99 3.98 -4.07 16.03
C LEU A 99 5.34 -3.64 16.57
N GLU A 100 5.38 -2.49 17.27
CA GLU A 100 6.58 -2.11 17.99
C GLU A 100 6.95 -3.36 18.78
N GLN A 101 8.07 -3.98 18.46
CA GLN A 101 8.69 -4.89 19.40
C GLN A 101 9.03 -3.98 20.57
N ARG A 102 8.11 -3.93 21.54
CA ARG A 102 8.28 -3.30 22.83
C ARG A 102 9.45 -4.04 23.46
N HIS A 103 10.66 -3.53 23.23
CA HIS A 103 11.86 -3.87 23.98
C HIS A 103 11.90 -3.01 25.23
#